data_AF-A0A1J5WEI4-F1
#
_entry.id   AF-A0A1J5WEI4-F1
#
_cell.length_a   1.000
_cell.length_b   1.000
_cell.length_c   1.000
_cell.angle_alpha   90.00
_cell.angle_beta   90.00
_cell.angle_gamma   90.00
#
_symmetry.space_group_name_H-M   'P 1'
#
loop_
_entity.id
_entity.type
_entity.pdbx_description
1 polymer ?
#
loop_
_entity_poly.entity_id
_entity_poly.type
_entity_poly.pdbx_seq_one_letter_code
_entity_poly.pdbx_strand_id
1 'polypeptide(L)'
;MWGKKENKKENTDTDTVSVLGIKNKEGGGMIVIPSQTSFYKIRTLEEVFFLFQQPESMDGEGECSVCKRKTGDFQMVSLLDKENDVFICEECFKRTSPKKQPQQKTSYGEISEEIRRLLSKEEQVLTKKELLEINSPMEHGFFELDSQSSVLLENIKISKMVFFFFMDNIRTEVGKGVTIFSGWKNPDRFVEPLSFKEKGWGERGLNCSELNPMAEENIKRLGKEAVEIGAGSIILDGNSINLLPKLRYRKRFAWLSLSTNNREDIADLLEMPDRSIFVGNFDRMYLNDYAVVLLPKLFIYRDNTAEWLSITVHDVRNYAILLIHKDRSIQVGDVLRISSNAPMQVLKKLAAGREMHKAIEKKENPGFTGWEITKLFFLIGLVLVVIVIGAGKATAQRILLADDAF
;
A
#
# COMPACT_ATOMS: atom_id res chain seq x y z
N MET A 1 1.96 4.29 -55.52
CA MET A 1 2.21 3.00 -54.84
C MET A 1 2.67 3.30 -53.42
N TRP A 2 1.73 3.39 -52.49
CA TRP A 2 2.03 3.57 -51.07
C TRP A 2 1.85 2.21 -50.38
N GLY A 3 2.95 1.68 -49.86
CA GLY A 3 2.97 0.42 -49.14
C GLY A 3 2.18 0.52 -47.85
N LYS A 4 1.21 -0.39 -47.70
CA LYS A 4 0.56 -0.69 -46.42
C LYS A 4 1.65 -1.06 -45.41
N LYS A 5 1.86 -0.23 -44.39
CA LYS A 5 2.49 -0.71 -43.16
C LYS A 5 1.47 -1.60 -42.46
N GLU A 6 1.68 -2.90 -42.59
CA GLU A 6 1.00 -3.88 -41.76
C GLU A 6 1.31 -3.56 -40.29
N ASN A 7 0.26 -3.24 -39.54
CA ASN A 7 0.33 -3.16 -38.09
C ASN A 7 0.77 -4.53 -37.59
N LYS A 8 1.99 -4.61 -37.05
CA LYS A 8 2.40 -5.72 -36.18
C LYS A 8 1.33 -5.82 -35.09
N LYS A 9 0.52 -6.88 -35.13
CA LYS A 9 -0.15 -7.41 -33.95
C LYS A 9 0.95 -7.66 -32.92
N GLU A 10 1.05 -6.81 -31.91
CA GLU A 10 1.75 -7.17 -30.67
C GLU A 10 0.99 -8.35 -30.07
N ASN A 11 1.46 -9.54 -30.43
CA ASN A 11 1.05 -10.80 -29.84
C ASN A 11 1.84 -10.92 -28.52
N THR A 12 1.34 -10.25 -27.48
CA THR A 12 1.87 -10.33 -26.11
C THR A 12 0.65 -10.43 -25.21
N ASP A 13 0.23 -11.64 -24.81
CA ASP A 13 -0.66 -11.88 -23.64
C ASP A 13 -1.12 -13.36 -23.62
N THR A 14 -0.20 -14.31 -23.52
CA THR A 14 -0.55 -15.70 -23.12
C THR A 14 -0.07 -16.06 -21.72
N ASP A 15 0.73 -15.21 -21.09
CA ASP A 15 1.38 -15.48 -19.80
C ASP A 15 0.99 -14.49 -18.70
N THR A 16 -0.04 -13.66 -18.91
CA THR A 16 -0.38 -12.57 -17.97
C THR A 16 -1.14 -13.06 -16.76
N VAL A 17 -0.49 -12.93 -15.60
CA VAL A 17 -0.90 -13.30 -14.24
C VAL A 17 -1.83 -12.26 -13.59
N SER A 18 -2.14 -11.16 -14.29
CA SER A 18 -2.76 -10.01 -13.64
C SER A 18 -4.19 -10.33 -13.20
N VAL A 19 -4.34 -10.57 -11.90
CA VAL A 19 -5.61 -10.86 -11.22
C VAL A 19 -5.96 -9.77 -10.23
N LEU A 20 -7.27 -9.62 -10.00
CA LEU A 20 -7.83 -8.69 -9.04
C LEU A 20 -8.73 -9.44 -8.04
N GLY A 21 -8.55 -9.16 -6.76
CA GLY A 21 -9.48 -9.59 -5.71
C GLY A 21 -10.58 -8.55 -5.45
N ILE A 22 -11.81 -9.02 -5.23
CA ILE A 22 -13.01 -8.21 -5.06
C ILE A 22 -13.87 -8.79 -3.93
N LYS A 23 -14.43 -7.96 -3.04
CA LYS A 23 -15.32 -8.39 -1.95
C LYS A 23 -16.72 -8.71 -2.45
N ASN A 24 -17.22 -9.89 -2.13
CA ASN A 24 -18.62 -10.26 -2.34
C ASN A 24 -19.49 -9.80 -1.15
N LYS A 25 -20.27 -8.72 -1.33
CA LYS A 25 -21.12 -8.15 -0.27
C LYS A 25 -22.32 -9.02 0.12
N GLU A 26 -22.81 -9.90 -0.76
CA GLU A 26 -24.02 -10.70 -0.49
C GLU A 26 -23.72 -12.04 0.19
N GLY A 27 -22.49 -12.54 0.07
CA GLY A 27 -22.07 -13.85 0.60
C GLY A 27 -20.97 -13.81 1.67
N GLY A 28 -20.45 -12.63 2.05
CA GLY A 28 -19.36 -12.51 3.03
C GLY A 28 -18.01 -13.09 2.56
N GLY A 29 -17.87 -13.33 1.24
CA GLY A 29 -16.69 -13.91 0.61
C GLY A 29 -15.93 -12.92 -0.29
N MET A 30 -15.00 -13.45 -1.07
CA MET A 30 -14.14 -12.73 -2.00
C MET A 30 -14.14 -13.44 -3.35
N ILE A 31 -14.06 -12.68 -4.43
CA ILE A 31 -13.95 -13.19 -5.79
C ILE A 31 -12.60 -12.72 -6.35
N VAL A 32 -11.83 -13.64 -6.92
CA VAL A 32 -10.59 -13.34 -7.65
C VAL A 32 -10.87 -13.54 -9.13
N ILE A 33 -10.64 -12.49 -9.92
CA ILE A 33 -10.93 -12.47 -11.35
C ILE A 33 -9.72 -12.05 -12.18
N PRO A 34 -9.64 -12.44 -13.46
CA PRO A 34 -8.65 -11.88 -14.37
C PRO A 34 -8.86 -10.37 -14.50
N SER A 35 -7.78 -9.58 -14.48
CA SER A 35 -7.89 -8.13 -14.70
C SER A 35 -8.11 -7.77 -16.16
N GLN A 36 -7.91 -8.72 -17.07
CA GLN A 36 -8.12 -8.56 -18.50
C GLN A 36 -8.57 -9.90 -19.10
N THR A 37 -9.60 -9.82 -19.93
CA THR A 37 -10.11 -10.91 -20.77
C THR A 37 -10.28 -10.41 -22.20
N SER A 38 -10.80 -11.25 -23.09
CA SER A 38 -11.25 -10.81 -24.41
C SER A 38 -12.44 -9.83 -24.34
N PHE A 39 -13.25 -9.90 -23.29
CA PHE A 39 -14.52 -9.17 -23.17
C PHE A 39 -14.44 -7.91 -22.32
N TYR A 40 -13.56 -7.88 -21.32
CA TYR A 40 -13.39 -6.73 -20.44
C TYR A 40 -11.94 -6.50 -20.03
N LYS A 41 -11.65 -5.28 -19.60
CA LYS A 41 -10.38 -4.88 -19.01
C LYS A 41 -10.62 -4.02 -17.79
N ILE A 42 -9.88 -4.28 -16.73
CA ILE A 42 -9.90 -3.47 -15.52
C ILE A 42 -8.71 -2.52 -15.58
N ARG A 43 -8.99 -1.25 -15.34
CA ARG A 43 -8.03 -0.16 -15.30
C ARG A 43 -8.09 0.56 -13.97
N THR A 44 -7.01 1.20 -13.57
CA THR A 44 -6.94 2.01 -12.35
C THR A 44 -6.49 3.42 -12.65
N LEU A 45 -7.15 4.38 -11.99
CA LEU A 45 -6.78 5.78 -12.02
C LEU A 45 -7.03 6.36 -10.64
N GLU A 46 -5.98 6.92 -10.04
CA GLU A 46 -6.04 7.46 -8.67
C GLU A 46 -6.61 6.46 -7.64
N GLU A 47 -6.24 5.18 -7.78
CA GLU A 47 -6.67 4.08 -6.90
C GLU A 47 -8.16 3.69 -7.06
N VAL A 48 -8.86 4.27 -8.04
CA VAL A 48 -10.22 3.90 -8.44
C VAL A 48 -10.18 2.93 -9.61
N PHE A 49 -11.03 1.90 -9.56
CA PHE A 49 -11.20 0.94 -10.64
C PHE A 49 -12.19 1.39 -11.69
N PHE A 50 -11.80 1.23 -12.95
CA PHE A 50 -12.62 1.45 -14.12
C PHE A 50 -12.73 0.17 -14.90
N LEU A 51 -13.97 -0.22 -15.17
CA LEU A 51 -14.28 -1.35 -16.01
C LEU A 51 -14.42 -0.89 -17.45
N PHE A 52 -13.66 -1.51 -18.34
CA PHE A 52 -13.76 -1.34 -19.78
C PHE A 52 -14.34 -2.61 -20.38
N GLN A 53 -15.29 -2.48 -21.29
CA GLN A 53 -15.99 -3.59 -21.93
C GLN A 53 -16.02 -3.39 -23.45
N GLN A 54 -16.18 -4.50 -24.19
CA GLN A 54 -16.43 -4.43 -25.63
C GLN A 54 -17.75 -3.70 -25.91
N PRO A 55 -17.80 -2.76 -26.86
CA PRO A 55 -19.04 -2.03 -27.16
C PRO A 55 -20.19 -2.95 -27.59
N GLU A 56 -19.90 -4.07 -28.25
CA GLU A 56 -20.90 -5.06 -28.65
C GLU A 56 -21.61 -5.73 -27.46
N SER A 57 -21.01 -5.66 -26.27
CA SER A 57 -21.59 -6.18 -25.02
C SER A 57 -22.45 -5.14 -24.29
N MET A 58 -22.55 -3.92 -24.82
CA MET A 58 -23.36 -2.82 -24.29
C MET A 58 -24.69 -2.70 -25.05
N ASP A 59 -25.75 -2.35 -24.32
CA ASP A 59 -27.07 -2.11 -24.88
C ASP A 59 -27.11 -0.70 -25.54
N GLY A 60 -26.60 -0.55 -26.78
CA GLY A 60 -26.80 0.67 -27.58
C GLY A 60 -25.55 1.27 -28.27
N GLU A 61 -25.78 2.09 -29.30
CA GLU A 61 -24.75 2.93 -29.94
C GLU A 61 -24.62 4.27 -29.21
N GLY A 62 -23.42 4.61 -28.71
CA GLY A 62 -23.13 5.97 -28.23
C GLY A 62 -21.82 6.56 -28.74
N GLU A 63 -21.45 7.73 -28.21
CA GLU A 63 -20.19 8.44 -28.49
C GLU A 63 -19.33 8.67 -27.24
N CYS A 64 -18.01 8.71 -27.42
CA CYS A 64 -17.10 9.04 -26.34
C CYS A 64 -17.32 10.49 -25.89
N SER A 65 -17.58 10.70 -24.60
CA SER A 65 -17.81 12.01 -23.99
C SER A 65 -16.73 13.06 -24.27
N VAL A 66 -15.48 12.62 -24.49
CA VAL A 66 -14.32 13.49 -24.70
C VAL A 66 -14.02 13.70 -26.19
N CYS A 67 -13.88 12.63 -26.98
CA CYS A 67 -13.45 12.75 -28.38
C CYS A 67 -14.58 12.65 -29.42
N LYS A 68 -15.83 12.40 -28.99
CA LYS A 68 -17.01 12.36 -29.86
C LYS A 68 -17.01 11.33 -30.99
N ARG A 69 -16.04 10.40 -30.98
CA ARG A 69 -16.04 9.22 -31.84
C ARG A 69 -17.03 8.18 -31.34
N LYS A 70 -17.54 7.35 -32.25
CA LYS A 70 -18.60 6.37 -31.95
C LYS A 70 -18.02 5.12 -31.28
N THR A 71 -18.86 4.42 -30.52
CA THR A 71 -18.56 3.11 -29.90
C THR A 71 -17.89 2.13 -30.86
N GLY A 72 -18.42 1.99 -32.09
CA GLY A 72 -17.88 1.08 -33.11
C GLY A 72 -16.45 1.39 -33.58
N ASP A 73 -15.88 2.54 -33.23
CA ASP A 73 -14.49 2.89 -33.52
C ASP A 73 -13.51 2.35 -32.46
N PHE A 74 -14.01 1.71 -31.39
CA PHE A 74 -13.22 1.33 -30.23
C PHE A 74 -13.30 -0.17 -29.91
N GLN A 75 -12.18 -0.74 -29.48
CA GLN A 75 -12.17 -2.13 -28.99
C GLN A 75 -12.79 -2.27 -27.59
N MET A 76 -12.65 -1.23 -26.76
CA MET A 76 -13.02 -1.24 -25.34
C MET A 76 -13.43 0.17 -24.91
N VAL A 77 -14.52 0.29 -24.16
CA VAL A 77 -15.04 1.56 -23.61
C VAL A 77 -15.45 1.39 -22.14
N SER A 78 -15.38 2.46 -21.35
CA SER A 78 -15.83 2.47 -19.95
C SER A 78 -17.05 3.34 -19.78
N LEU A 79 -18.16 2.79 -19.25
CA LEU A 79 -19.36 3.55 -18.96
C LEU A 79 -19.13 4.46 -17.76
N LEU A 80 -19.39 5.75 -17.92
CA LEU A 80 -19.32 6.74 -16.85
C LEU A 80 -20.71 7.02 -16.26
N ASP A 81 -21.75 6.96 -17.10
CA ASP A 81 -23.14 7.14 -16.72
C ASP A 81 -24.03 6.25 -17.57
N LYS A 82 -24.82 5.39 -16.90
CA LYS A 82 -25.72 4.42 -17.53
C LYS A 82 -27.04 5.04 -17.97
N GLU A 83 -27.49 6.11 -17.32
CA GLU A 83 -28.79 6.72 -17.63
C GLU A 83 -28.71 7.57 -18.90
N ASN A 84 -27.50 8.04 -19.22
CA ASN A 84 -27.24 8.97 -20.31
C ASN A 84 -26.35 8.36 -21.42
N ASP A 85 -26.08 7.06 -21.38
CA ASP A 85 -25.17 6.34 -22.29
C ASP A 85 -23.82 7.03 -22.49
N VAL A 86 -23.31 7.65 -21.43
CA VAL A 86 -22.07 8.41 -21.46
C VAL A 86 -20.91 7.46 -21.16
N PHE A 87 -20.01 7.28 -22.12
CA PHE A 87 -18.77 6.52 -21.90
C PHE A 87 -17.52 7.32 -22.25
N ILE A 88 -16.37 6.76 -21.88
CA ILE A 88 -15.04 7.23 -22.24
C ILE A 88 -14.24 6.10 -22.88
N CYS A 89 -13.56 6.40 -23.99
CA CYS A 89 -12.65 5.44 -24.62
C CYS A 89 -11.31 5.38 -23.86
N GLU A 90 -10.57 4.27 -23.99
CA GLU A 90 -9.33 4.06 -23.25
C GLU A 90 -8.26 5.15 -23.54
N GLU A 91 -8.21 5.65 -24.77
CA GLU A 91 -7.28 6.72 -25.17
C GLU A 91 -7.60 8.04 -24.45
N CYS A 92 -8.89 8.40 -24.40
CA CYS A 92 -9.33 9.59 -23.68
C CYS A 92 -9.16 9.43 -22.17
N PHE A 93 -9.45 8.25 -21.62
CA PHE A 93 -9.21 7.95 -20.21
C PHE A 93 -7.75 8.20 -19.82
N LYS A 94 -6.80 7.69 -20.61
CA LYS A 94 -5.35 7.89 -20.37
C LYS A 94 -4.91 9.35 -20.46
N ARG A 95 -5.62 10.19 -21.22
CA ARG A 95 -5.34 11.63 -21.38
C ARG A 95 -6.03 12.50 -20.33
N THR A 96 -7.06 11.99 -19.66
CA THR A 96 -7.88 12.79 -18.75
C THR A 96 -7.45 12.52 -17.31
N SER A 97 -6.77 13.47 -16.66
CA SER A 97 -6.69 13.45 -15.19
C SER A 97 -8.10 13.79 -14.67
N PRO A 98 -8.78 12.95 -13.87
CA PRO A 98 -10.18 13.17 -13.49
C PRO A 98 -10.29 14.27 -12.45
N LYS A 99 -9.91 15.50 -12.77
CA LYS A 99 -9.94 16.60 -11.80
C LYS A 99 -11.35 17.12 -11.52
N LYS A 100 -12.40 16.64 -12.20
CA LYS A 100 -13.78 17.13 -12.03
C LYS A 100 -14.85 16.12 -12.49
N GLN A 101 -14.93 14.93 -11.88
CA GLN A 101 -16.15 14.12 -12.02
C GLN A 101 -16.68 13.72 -10.64
N PRO A 102 -17.98 13.90 -10.37
CA PRO A 102 -18.61 13.47 -9.13
C PRO A 102 -18.86 11.96 -9.21
N GLN A 103 -17.79 11.16 -9.19
CA GLN A 103 -17.93 9.72 -9.04
C GLN A 103 -17.68 9.38 -7.58
N GLN A 104 -18.69 8.76 -6.96
CA GLN A 104 -18.59 8.17 -5.63
C GLN A 104 -17.26 7.41 -5.55
N LYS A 105 -16.37 7.83 -4.65
CA LYS A 105 -15.18 7.06 -4.31
C LYS A 105 -15.66 5.73 -3.73
N THR A 106 -15.83 4.71 -4.56
CA THR A 106 -16.02 3.34 -4.07
C THR A 106 -14.70 2.92 -3.44
N SER A 107 -14.76 2.29 -2.27
CA SER A 107 -13.56 1.78 -1.62
C SER A 107 -12.94 0.68 -2.48
N TYR A 108 -11.62 0.55 -2.44
CA TYR A 108 -10.89 -0.47 -3.20
C TYR A 108 -11.47 -1.87 -2.92
N GLY A 109 -11.81 -2.60 -3.99
CA GLY A 109 -12.30 -3.97 -3.89
C GLY A 109 -13.80 -4.10 -3.56
N GLU A 110 -14.58 -3.03 -3.54
CA GLU A 110 -16.05 -3.15 -3.52
C GLU A 110 -16.62 -3.34 -4.93
N ILE A 111 -17.51 -4.33 -5.09
CA ILE A 111 -18.22 -4.58 -6.35
C ILE A 111 -19.06 -3.35 -6.71
N SER A 112 -18.70 -2.66 -7.79
CA SER A 112 -19.63 -1.77 -8.48
C SER A 112 -20.77 -2.60 -9.08
N GLU A 113 -21.96 -2.02 -9.17
CA GLU A 113 -23.11 -2.70 -9.79
C GLU A 113 -22.82 -3.17 -11.22
N GLU A 114 -21.86 -2.55 -11.88
CA GLU A 114 -21.36 -2.94 -13.20
C GLU A 114 -20.54 -4.23 -13.18
N ILE A 115 -19.62 -4.40 -12.23
CA ILE A 115 -18.89 -5.66 -12.05
C ILE A 115 -19.86 -6.78 -11.67
N ARG A 116 -20.87 -6.48 -10.82
CA ARG A 116 -21.95 -7.42 -10.47
C ARG A 116 -22.69 -7.93 -11.71
N ARG A 117 -23.12 -7.01 -12.58
CA ARG A 117 -23.77 -7.33 -13.86
C ARG A 117 -22.87 -8.11 -14.82
N LEU A 118 -21.57 -7.83 -14.84
CA LEU A 118 -20.63 -8.61 -15.63
C LEU A 118 -20.53 -10.05 -15.14
N LEU A 119 -20.43 -10.25 -13.83
CA LEU A 119 -20.38 -11.58 -13.22
C LEU A 119 -21.70 -12.35 -13.38
N SER A 120 -22.83 -11.65 -13.56
CA SER A 120 -24.14 -12.28 -13.75
C SER A 120 -24.47 -12.62 -15.20
N LYS A 121 -23.67 -12.21 -16.20
CA LYS A 121 -23.87 -12.64 -17.59
C LYS A 121 -23.55 -14.14 -17.69
N GLU A 122 -24.44 -14.90 -18.31
CA GLU A 122 -24.60 -16.37 -18.28
C GLU A 122 -23.37 -17.24 -18.69
N GLU A 123 -22.20 -16.65 -18.94
CA GLU A 123 -21.00 -17.35 -19.44
C GLU A 123 -19.85 -17.48 -18.41
N GLN A 124 -19.90 -16.79 -17.26
CA GLN A 124 -18.81 -16.83 -16.26
C GLN A 124 -19.11 -17.78 -15.11
N VAL A 125 -18.46 -18.94 -15.11
CA VAL A 125 -18.59 -19.92 -14.01
C VAL A 125 -17.61 -19.57 -12.89
N LEU A 126 -18.14 -19.17 -11.73
CA LEU A 126 -17.36 -19.01 -10.50
C LEU A 126 -16.98 -20.39 -9.94
N THR A 127 -15.67 -20.62 -9.83
CA THR A 127 -15.13 -21.86 -9.24
C THR A 127 -14.77 -21.61 -7.79
N LYS A 128 -15.44 -22.28 -6.86
CA LYS A 128 -15.09 -22.23 -5.45
C LYS A 128 -13.75 -22.93 -5.20
N LYS A 129 -12.84 -22.30 -4.45
CA LYS A 129 -11.52 -22.87 -4.09
C LYS A 129 -11.30 -22.77 -2.59
N GLU A 130 -10.88 -23.87 -1.95
CA GLU A 130 -10.39 -23.84 -0.57
C GLU A 130 -8.97 -23.24 -0.48
N LEU A 131 -8.16 -23.48 -1.51
CA LEU A 131 -6.84 -22.88 -1.69
C LEU A 131 -6.72 -22.35 -3.11
N LEU A 132 -6.42 -21.06 -3.24
CA LEU A 132 -6.07 -20.45 -4.52
C LEU A 132 -4.58 -20.12 -4.55
N GLU A 133 -3.84 -20.78 -5.42
CA GLU A 133 -2.45 -20.46 -5.70
C GLU A 133 -2.35 -19.32 -6.70
N ILE A 134 -1.77 -18.20 -6.28
CA ILE A 134 -1.43 -17.08 -7.14
C ILE A 134 0.07 -17.15 -7.40
N ASN A 135 0.38 -17.75 -8.55
CA ASN A 135 1.73 -17.98 -9.05
C ASN A 135 1.86 -17.51 -10.51
N SER A 136 3.01 -17.73 -11.14
CA SER A 136 3.24 -17.33 -12.53
C SER A 136 3.77 -18.52 -13.36
N PRO A 137 3.03 -19.02 -14.37
CA PRO A 137 1.68 -18.59 -14.81
C PRO A 137 0.57 -19.12 -13.89
N MET A 138 -0.50 -18.33 -13.73
CA MET A 138 -1.66 -18.69 -12.91
C MET A 138 -2.73 -19.46 -13.69
N GLU A 139 -3.50 -20.31 -13.01
CA GLU A 139 -4.72 -20.92 -13.55
C GLU A 139 -5.69 -19.84 -14.07
N HIS A 140 -6.21 -20.03 -15.29
CA HIS A 140 -7.25 -19.15 -15.84
C HIS A 140 -8.60 -19.48 -15.21
N GLY A 141 -9.29 -18.48 -14.67
CA GLY A 141 -10.64 -18.68 -14.16
C GLY A 141 -11.11 -17.52 -13.28
N PHE A 142 -12.38 -17.62 -12.90
CA PHE A 142 -13.02 -16.77 -11.90
C PHE A 142 -13.17 -17.61 -10.64
N PHE A 143 -12.60 -17.15 -9.53
CA PHE A 143 -12.52 -17.95 -8.30
C PHE A 143 -13.33 -17.31 -7.19
N GLU A 144 -14.14 -18.10 -6.51
CA GLU A 144 -14.86 -17.69 -5.30
C GLU A 144 -14.16 -18.27 -4.08
N LEU A 145 -13.97 -17.41 -3.08
CA LEU A 145 -13.28 -17.69 -1.83
C LEU A 145 -14.15 -17.25 -0.67
N ASP A 146 -14.28 -18.11 0.34
CA ASP A 146 -15.05 -17.84 1.56
C ASP A 146 -14.12 -17.74 2.79
N SER A 147 -14.71 -17.70 3.98
CA SER A 147 -13.97 -17.62 5.24
C SER A 147 -13.11 -18.84 5.57
N GLN A 148 -13.35 -19.99 4.93
CA GLN A 148 -12.53 -21.21 5.06
C GLN A 148 -11.43 -21.28 4.00
N SER A 149 -11.50 -20.41 3.00
CA SER A 149 -10.58 -20.39 1.88
C SER A 149 -9.27 -19.67 2.24
N SER A 150 -8.23 -19.95 1.47
CA SER A 150 -6.90 -19.34 1.64
C SER A 150 -6.26 -19.03 0.30
N VAL A 151 -5.31 -18.10 0.31
CA VAL A 151 -4.52 -17.73 -0.86
C VAL A 151 -3.05 -18.01 -0.59
N LEU A 152 -2.38 -18.70 -1.52
CA LEU A 152 -0.92 -18.85 -1.51
C LEU A 152 -0.30 -17.94 -2.58
N LEU A 153 0.56 -17.01 -2.13
CA LEU A 153 1.34 -16.14 -3.01
C LEU A 153 2.74 -16.73 -3.22
N GLU A 154 3.13 -17.05 -4.46
CA GLU A 154 4.46 -17.59 -4.74
C GLU A 154 4.99 -17.23 -6.13
N ASN A 155 6.29 -16.92 -6.26
CA ASN A 155 6.96 -16.62 -7.53
C ASN A 155 6.31 -15.48 -8.35
N ILE A 156 5.89 -14.41 -7.67
CA ILE A 156 5.18 -13.28 -8.26
C ILE A 156 5.71 -11.92 -7.80
N LYS A 157 5.48 -10.91 -8.63
CA LYS A 157 5.42 -9.50 -8.24
C LYS A 157 3.96 -9.14 -8.01
N ILE A 158 3.64 -8.54 -6.88
CA ILE A 158 2.28 -8.16 -6.52
C ILE A 158 2.25 -6.68 -6.15
N SER A 159 1.24 -5.95 -6.63
CA SER A 159 1.09 -4.55 -6.26
C SER A 159 0.80 -4.46 -4.76
N LYS A 160 1.36 -3.45 -4.08
CA LYS A 160 1.10 -3.15 -2.66
C LYS A 160 -0.40 -3.26 -2.33
N MET A 161 -1.22 -2.70 -3.20
CA MET A 161 -2.65 -2.61 -3.04
C MET A 161 -3.34 -3.99 -3.03
N VAL A 162 -2.99 -4.86 -3.98
CA VAL A 162 -3.54 -6.24 -4.03
C VAL A 162 -2.99 -7.10 -2.89
N PHE A 163 -1.72 -6.92 -2.53
CA PHE A 163 -1.12 -7.61 -1.39
C PHE A 163 -1.91 -7.34 -0.11
N PHE A 164 -2.08 -6.07 0.28
CA PHE A 164 -2.84 -5.75 1.49
C PHE A 164 -4.31 -6.13 1.38
N PHE A 165 -4.90 -6.07 0.19
CA PHE A 165 -6.25 -6.60 0.00
C PHE A 165 -6.37 -8.07 0.38
N PHE A 166 -5.42 -8.93 0.01
CA PHE A 166 -5.42 -10.31 0.48
C PHE A 166 -5.18 -10.39 1.99
N MET A 167 -4.16 -9.68 2.50
CA MET A 167 -3.85 -9.67 3.95
C MET A 167 -5.06 -9.27 4.80
N ASP A 168 -5.86 -8.30 4.35
CA ASP A 168 -6.99 -7.75 5.10
C ASP A 168 -8.24 -8.64 5.05
N ASN A 169 -8.38 -9.52 4.07
CA ASN A 169 -9.67 -10.13 3.75
C ASN A 169 -9.69 -11.64 3.75
N ILE A 170 -8.55 -12.31 3.63
CA ILE A 170 -8.49 -13.77 3.58
C ILE A 170 -7.21 -14.28 4.23
N ARG A 171 -7.24 -15.52 4.74
CA ARG A 171 -6.01 -16.19 5.17
C ARG A 171 -5.03 -16.23 4.00
N THR A 172 -3.88 -15.59 4.19
CA THR A 172 -2.88 -15.42 3.13
C THR A 172 -1.57 -16.07 3.56
N GLU A 173 -1.08 -17.00 2.75
CA GLU A 173 0.20 -17.67 2.88
C GLU A 173 1.17 -17.10 1.86
N VAL A 174 2.41 -16.82 2.29
CA VAL A 174 3.44 -16.22 1.43
C VAL A 174 4.59 -17.21 1.31
N GLY A 175 4.73 -17.78 0.11
CA GLY A 175 5.82 -18.67 -0.28
C GLY A 175 7.07 -17.92 -0.72
N LYS A 176 7.91 -18.58 -1.51
CA LYS A 176 9.17 -18.01 -2.00
C LYS A 176 8.94 -17.01 -3.14
N GLY A 177 9.84 -16.05 -3.27
CA GLY A 177 9.88 -15.17 -4.43
C GLY A 177 8.63 -14.29 -4.56
N VAL A 178 8.14 -13.74 -3.44
CA VAL A 178 7.09 -12.72 -3.46
C VAL A 178 7.72 -11.35 -3.31
N THR A 179 7.43 -10.45 -4.26
CA THR A 179 7.92 -9.07 -4.24
C THR A 179 6.76 -8.10 -4.34
N ILE A 180 6.69 -7.12 -3.42
CA ILE A 180 5.73 -6.03 -3.52
C ILE A 180 6.28 -4.93 -4.43
N PHE A 181 5.45 -4.39 -5.32
CA PHE A 181 5.73 -3.21 -6.12
C PHE A 181 4.72 -2.08 -5.91
N SER A 182 5.10 -0.86 -6.32
CA SER A 182 4.18 0.29 -6.30
C SER A 182 3.16 0.20 -7.43
N GLY A 183 1.87 0.10 -7.09
CA GLY A 183 0.79 0.17 -8.09
C GLY A 183 0.70 1.53 -8.79
N TRP A 184 1.13 2.62 -8.13
CA TRP A 184 0.99 3.97 -8.70
C TRP A 184 1.81 4.19 -9.97
N LYS A 185 3.06 3.72 -9.98
CA LYS A 185 3.94 3.85 -11.15
C LYS A 185 3.68 2.76 -12.19
N ASN A 186 2.90 1.74 -11.82
CA ASN A 186 2.55 0.61 -12.67
C ASN A 186 1.02 0.47 -12.70
N PRO A 187 0.29 1.47 -13.25
CA PRO A 187 -1.17 1.39 -13.34
C PRO A 187 -1.56 0.15 -14.14
N ASP A 188 -2.71 -0.44 -13.80
CA ASP A 188 -3.26 -1.63 -14.46
C ASP A 188 -2.36 -2.88 -14.39
N ARG A 189 -1.40 -2.92 -13.46
CA ARG A 189 -0.55 -4.07 -13.17
C ARG A 189 -0.81 -4.49 -11.73
N PHE A 190 -1.40 -5.66 -11.54
CA PHE A 190 -1.89 -6.11 -10.24
C PHE A 190 -1.01 -7.23 -9.67
N VAL A 191 -0.86 -8.30 -10.45
CA VAL A 191 0.03 -9.43 -10.18
C VAL A 191 0.76 -9.74 -11.48
N GLU A 192 2.08 -9.88 -11.39
CA GLU A 192 2.97 -9.96 -12.54
C GLU A 192 4.04 -11.03 -12.31
N PRO A 193 4.62 -11.61 -13.38
CA PRO A 193 5.76 -12.50 -13.24
C PRO A 193 6.96 -11.79 -12.60
N LEU A 194 7.87 -12.55 -11.99
CA LEU A 194 9.12 -12.00 -11.43
C LEU A 194 10.00 -11.25 -12.45
N SER A 195 9.87 -11.61 -13.73
CA SER A 195 10.54 -10.95 -14.86
C SER A 195 10.03 -9.53 -15.14
N PHE A 196 8.86 -9.15 -14.61
CA PHE A 196 8.27 -7.83 -14.79
C PHE A 196 9.20 -6.74 -14.27
N LYS A 197 9.48 -5.76 -15.14
CA LYS A 197 10.32 -4.60 -14.80
C LYS A 197 9.45 -3.46 -14.32
N GLU A 198 9.24 -3.38 -13.00
CA GLU A 198 8.49 -2.28 -12.38
C GLU A 198 9.16 -0.92 -12.61
N LYS A 199 8.37 0.14 -12.73
CA LYS A 199 8.84 1.53 -12.91
C LYS A 199 9.28 2.22 -11.60
N GLY A 200 9.47 1.44 -10.53
CA GLY A 200 9.88 1.89 -9.20
C GLY A 200 8.74 2.47 -8.36
N TRP A 201 9.09 3.02 -7.18
CA TRP A 201 8.11 3.41 -6.16
C TRP A 201 7.70 4.89 -6.17
N GLY A 202 8.54 5.77 -6.74
CA GLY A 202 8.37 7.22 -6.60
C GLY A 202 8.56 7.70 -5.15
N GLU A 203 8.07 8.89 -4.84
CA GLU A 203 8.28 9.55 -3.54
C GLU A 203 7.43 8.95 -2.40
N ARG A 204 6.33 8.27 -2.71
CA ARG A 204 5.37 7.80 -1.70
C ARG A 204 5.82 6.56 -0.92
N GLY A 205 6.73 5.76 -1.48
CA GLY A 205 7.22 4.54 -0.82
C GLY A 205 6.11 3.57 -0.39
N LEU A 206 6.41 2.74 0.61
CA LEU A 206 5.44 1.93 1.33
C LEU A 206 4.88 2.74 2.50
N ASN A 207 3.56 2.84 2.56
CA ASN A 207 2.85 3.41 3.70
C ASN A 207 1.76 2.42 4.13
N CYS A 208 1.76 2.02 5.39
CA CYS A 208 0.73 1.18 5.99
C CYS A 208 0.32 1.79 7.34
N SER A 209 -0.98 2.03 7.49
CA SER A 209 -1.62 2.41 8.75
C SER A 209 -2.07 1.17 9.51
N GLU A 210 -2.96 1.35 10.48
CA GLU A 210 -3.54 0.27 11.29
C GLU A 210 -4.06 -0.90 10.44
N LEU A 211 -3.58 -2.09 10.80
CA LEU A 211 -3.99 -3.39 10.28
C LEU A 211 -5.30 -3.81 10.93
N ASN A 212 -6.14 -4.53 10.19
CA ASN A 212 -7.29 -5.21 10.78
C ASN A 212 -6.87 -6.57 11.40
N PRO A 213 -7.74 -7.24 12.18
CA PRO A 213 -7.39 -8.50 12.84
C PRO A 213 -6.95 -9.63 11.88
N MET A 214 -7.53 -9.70 10.68
CA MET A 214 -7.13 -10.68 9.66
C MET A 214 -5.70 -10.40 9.16
N ALA A 215 -5.38 -9.15 8.89
CA ALA A 215 -4.04 -8.72 8.46
C ALA A 215 -3.00 -8.89 9.55
N GLU A 216 -3.32 -8.60 10.82
CA GLU A 216 -2.43 -8.90 11.94
C GLU A 216 -2.07 -10.39 11.99
N GLU A 217 -3.08 -11.27 11.88
CA GLU A 217 -2.87 -12.71 11.93
C GLU A 217 -2.04 -13.20 10.73
N ASN A 218 -2.32 -12.71 9.54
CA ASN A 218 -1.54 -13.00 8.33
C ASN A 218 -0.10 -12.50 8.44
N ILE A 219 0.13 -11.30 8.96
CA ILE A 219 1.48 -10.75 9.17
C ILE A 219 2.25 -11.54 10.22
N LYS A 220 1.59 -12.00 11.29
CA LYS A 220 2.20 -12.88 12.30
C LYS A 220 2.72 -14.18 11.68
N ARG A 221 1.94 -14.79 10.77
CA ARG A 221 2.31 -16.02 10.04
C ARG A 221 3.49 -15.85 9.08
N LEU A 222 3.77 -14.63 8.61
CA LEU A 222 4.89 -14.39 7.70
C LEU A 222 6.22 -14.78 8.36
N GLY A 223 7.08 -15.44 7.57
CA GLY A 223 8.48 -15.64 7.94
C GLY A 223 9.23 -14.31 8.05
N LYS A 224 10.38 -14.33 8.74
CA LYS A 224 11.33 -13.21 8.72
C LYS A 224 11.76 -12.95 7.27
N GLU A 225 11.75 -11.68 6.86
CA GLU A 225 12.19 -11.27 5.52
C GLU A 225 11.49 -12.04 4.36
N ALA A 226 10.23 -12.47 4.57
CA ALA A 226 9.47 -13.27 3.62
C ALA A 226 9.09 -12.49 2.35
N VAL A 227 8.90 -11.17 2.44
CA VAL A 227 8.39 -10.36 1.34
C VAL A 227 9.44 -9.36 0.87
N GLU A 228 9.85 -9.46 -0.40
CA GLU A 228 10.80 -8.51 -0.98
C GLU A 228 10.12 -7.18 -1.33
N ILE A 229 10.80 -6.07 -1.10
CA ILE A 229 10.29 -4.73 -1.39
C ILE A 229 11.39 -3.81 -1.94
N GLY A 230 11.05 -3.07 -3.00
CA GLY A 230 11.93 -2.10 -3.67
C GLY A 230 11.75 -0.64 -3.23
N ALA A 231 10.94 -0.39 -2.19
CA ALA A 231 10.58 0.95 -1.73
C ALA A 231 11.78 1.68 -1.10
N GLY A 232 12.02 2.92 -1.51
CA GLY A 232 13.03 3.78 -0.89
C GLY A 232 12.58 4.37 0.45
N SER A 233 11.28 4.43 0.68
CA SER A 233 10.69 4.97 1.92
C SER A 233 9.69 3.98 2.50
N ILE A 234 9.68 3.83 3.83
CA ILE A 234 8.72 3.02 4.58
C ILE A 234 8.14 3.86 5.72
N ILE A 235 6.81 3.93 5.80
CA ILE A 235 6.05 4.58 6.85
C ILE A 235 5.08 3.54 7.42
N LEU A 236 5.22 3.22 8.71
CA LEU A 236 4.40 2.25 9.41
C LEU A 236 3.85 2.88 10.70
N ASP A 237 2.53 2.91 10.81
CA ASP A 237 1.82 3.45 11.97
C ASP A 237 1.05 2.33 12.70
N GLY A 238 1.00 2.42 14.02
CA GLY A 238 0.28 1.48 14.88
C GLY A 238 0.82 0.05 14.83
N ASN A 239 -0.08 -0.93 14.83
CA ASN A 239 0.21 -2.36 14.72
C ASN A 239 0.89 -2.76 13.39
N SER A 240 0.88 -1.92 12.35
CA SER A 240 1.56 -2.21 11.07
C SER A 240 3.08 -2.26 11.18
N ILE A 241 3.66 -1.73 12.26
CA ILE A 241 5.09 -1.81 12.54
C ILE A 241 5.56 -3.29 12.58
N ASN A 242 4.68 -4.24 12.93
CA ASN A 242 4.96 -5.68 12.88
C ASN A 242 5.31 -6.21 11.49
N LEU A 243 5.02 -5.46 10.42
CA LEU A 243 5.43 -5.79 9.06
C LEU A 243 6.94 -5.63 8.87
N LEU A 244 7.60 -4.71 9.57
CA LEU A 244 9.01 -4.38 9.37
C LEU A 244 9.95 -5.60 9.36
N PRO A 245 9.93 -6.53 10.36
CA PRO A 245 10.79 -7.72 10.34
C PRO A 245 10.43 -8.75 9.24
N LYS A 246 9.27 -8.60 8.59
CA LYS A 246 8.79 -9.49 7.53
C LYS A 246 9.23 -9.01 6.14
N LEU A 247 9.72 -7.78 6.02
CA LEU A 247 10.15 -7.19 4.77
C LEU A 247 11.64 -7.44 4.52
N ARG A 248 11.96 -7.79 3.27
CA ARG A 248 13.31 -7.88 2.73
C ARG A 248 13.54 -6.76 1.73
N TYR A 249 14.56 -5.95 1.93
CA TYR A 249 14.90 -4.86 1.02
C TYR A 249 16.42 -4.84 0.80
N ARG A 250 16.81 -4.53 -0.43
CA ARG A 250 18.23 -4.58 -0.87
C ARG A 250 18.88 -3.20 -0.94
N LYS A 251 18.08 -2.15 -0.78
CA LYS A 251 18.54 -0.76 -0.87
C LYS A 251 18.49 -0.11 0.50
N ARG A 252 19.32 0.92 0.65
CA ARG A 252 19.28 1.85 1.77
C ARG A 252 17.92 2.55 1.81
N PHE A 253 17.38 2.76 3.01
CA PHE A 253 16.19 3.58 3.19
C PHE A 253 16.54 5.05 3.00
N ALA A 254 15.87 5.72 2.07
CA ALA A 254 15.83 7.18 2.07
C ALA A 254 15.08 7.70 3.31
N TRP A 255 14.03 6.97 3.73
CA TRP A 255 13.20 7.36 4.87
C TRP A 255 12.59 6.12 5.54
N LEU A 256 12.82 5.93 6.84
CA LEU A 256 12.03 5.05 7.72
C LEU A 256 11.24 5.86 8.76
N SER A 257 9.92 5.69 8.84
CA SER A 257 9.06 6.31 9.86
C SER A 257 8.27 5.24 10.59
N LEU A 258 8.41 5.18 11.91
CA LEU A 258 7.65 4.27 12.78
C LEU A 258 6.95 5.10 13.87
N SER A 259 5.64 4.91 14.01
CA SER A 259 4.84 5.68 14.98
C SER A 259 3.77 4.80 15.61
N THR A 260 3.75 4.71 16.94
CA THR A 260 2.60 4.12 17.64
C THR A 260 2.46 4.70 19.05
N ASN A 261 1.25 5.13 19.37
CA ASN A 261 0.88 5.61 20.70
C ASN A 261 0.41 4.47 21.62
N ASN A 262 0.40 3.23 21.14
CA ASN A 262 -0.06 2.05 21.86
C ASN A 262 1.09 1.03 22.00
N ARG A 263 1.36 0.55 23.22
CA ARG A 263 2.51 -0.36 23.45
C ARG A 263 2.23 -1.76 22.90
N GLU A 264 0.96 -2.15 22.97
CA GLU A 264 0.42 -3.44 22.60
C GLU A 264 0.63 -3.71 21.10
N ASP A 265 0.59 -2.67 20.28
CA ASP A 265 0.89 -2.71 18.84
C ASP A 265 2.27 -3.30 18.53
N ILE A 266 3.23 -3.20 19.45
CA ILE A 266 4.62 -3.63 19.25
C ILE A 266 5.07 -4.66 20.29
N ALA A 267 4.14 -5.26 21.04
CA ALA A 267 4.47 -6.20 22.12
C ALA A 267 5.36 -7.35 21.63
N ASP A 268 5.00 -7.97 20.51
CA ASP A 268 5.76 -9.07 19.89
C ASP A 268 7.18 -8.63 19.49
N LEU A 269 7.35 -7.38 19.05
CA LEU A 269 8.66 -6.83 18.66
C LEU A 269 9.55 -6.52 19.87
N LEU A 270 8.96 -6.17 21.00
CA LEU A 270 9.69 -5.90 22.25
C LEU A 270 10.30 -7.19 22.83
N GLU A 271 9.67 -8.33 22.59
CA GLU A 271 10.17 -9.65 23.00
C GLU A 271 11.30 -10.17 22.11
N MET A 272 11.47 -9.59 20.92
CA MET A 272 12.56 -9.99 20.03
C MET A 272 13.94 -9.66 20.64
N PRO A 273 14.99 -10.45 20.34
CA PRO A 273 16.34 -10.12 20.74
C PRO A 273 16.78 -8.76 20.20
N ASP A 274 17.70 -8.10 20.92
CA ASP A 274 18.31 -6.86 20.42
C ASP A 274 18.99 -7.11 19.07
N ARG A 275 18.90 -6.11 18.17
CA ARG A 275 19.47 -6.15 16.82
C ARG A 275 19.01 -7.36 15.97
N SER A 276 17.76 -7.79 16.13
CA SER A 276 17.18 -8.90 15.37
C SER A 276 16.32 -8.44 14.19
N ILE A 277 15.83 -7.19 14.22
CA ILE A 277 15.04 -6.57 13.16
C ILE A 277 16.00 -5.88 12.19
N PHE A 278 16.20 -6.45 11.01
CA PHE A 278 17.05 -5.82 10.00
C PHE A 278 16.50 -4.44 9.65
N VAL A 279 17.38 -3.43 9.59
CA VAL A 279 17.18 -2.07 9.03
C VAL A 279 18.31 -1.73 8.07
N GLY A 280 19.55 -2.10 8.43
CA GLY A 280 20.73 -1.85 7.63
C GLY A 280 21.11 -0.37 7.60
N ASN A 281 20.94 0.26 6.44
CA ASN A 281 21.34 1.64 6.18
C ASN A 281 20.12 2.54 5.99
N PHE A 282 20.17 3.77 6.53
CA PHE A 282 19.11 4.77 6.36
C PHE A 282 19.66 6.20 6.26
N ASP A 283 19.05 7.04 5.41
CA ASP A 283 19.32 8.47 5.34
C ASP A 283 18.58 9.22 6.45
N ARG A 284 17.28 8.95 6.62
CA ARG A 284 16.43 9.59 7.63
C ARG A 284 15.57 8.58 8.36
N MET A 285 15.54 8.69 9.69
CA MET A 285 14.70 7.86 10.54
C MET A 285 13.87 8.72 11.49
N TYR A 286 12.59 8.41 11.62
CA TYR A 286 11.65 9.08 12.52
C TYR A 286 10.98 8.03 13.40
N LEU A 287 11.14 8.17 14.71
CA LEU A 287 10.54 7.30 15.71
C LEU A 287 9.68 8.15 16.64
N ASN A 288 8.39 7.83 16.70
CA ASN A 288 7.43 8.53 17.53
C ASN A 288 6.80 7.59 18.57
N ASP A 289 6.63 8.09 19.78
CA ASP A 289 5.97 7.41 20.89
C ASP A 289 6.61 6.05 21.20
N TYR A 290 5.83 4.98 21.35
CA TYR A 290 6.35 3.66 21.70
C TYR A 290 7.25 3.06 20.61
N ALA A 291 7.25 3.58 19.38
CA ALA A 291 8.22 3.12 18.38
C ALA A 291 9.69 3.41 18.80
N VAL A 292 9.92 4.37 19.70
CA VAL A 292 11.25 4.72 20.21
C VAL A 292 11.88 3.54 20.96
N VAL A 293 11.11 2.76 21.73
CA VAL A 293 11.65 1.59 22.47
C VAL A 293 12.07 0.43 21.55
N LEU A 294 11.80 0.51 20.25
CA LEU A 294 12.31 -0.46 19.26
C LEU A 294 13.76 -0.21 18.86
N LEU A 295 14.34 0.97 19.12
CA LEU A 295 15.74 1.28 18.79
C LEU A 295 16.76 0.14 19.08
N PRO A 296 16.80 -0.46 20.28
CA PRO A 296 17.74 -1.57 20.57
C PRO A 296 17.45 -2.84 19.75
N LYS A 297 16.22 -3.01 19.25
CA LYS A 297 15.80 -4.16 18.43
C LYS A 297 16.24 -4.03 16.98
N LEU A 298 16.47 -2.80 16.50
CA LEU A 298 16.88 -2.51 15.14
C LEU A 298 18.37 -2.86 14.93
N PHE A 299 18.63 -3.64 13.90
CA PHE A 299 19.96 -3.90 13.38
C PHE A 299 20.30 -2.83 12.32
N ILE A 300 21.05 -1.83 12.77
CA ILE A 300 21.59 -0.76 11.95
C ILE A 300 23.09 -1.00 11.77
N TYR A 301 23.60 -0.84 10.54
CA TYR A 301 25.01 -1.03 10.27
C TYR A 301 25.87 -0.02 11.04
N ARG A 302 27.05 -0.46 11.50
CA ARG A 302 27.93 0.39 12.32
C ARG A 302 28.46 1.59 11.56
N ASP A 303 28.71 1.40 10.26
CA ASP A 303 29.20 2.38 9.29
C ASP A 303 28.07 3.11 8.55
N ASN A 304 26.81 2.96 8.98
CA ASN A 304 25.71 3.76 8.46
C ASN A 304 25.97 5.25 8.70
N THR A 305 26.01 6.05 7.65
CA THR A 305 26.11 7.53 7.73
C THR A 305 24.75 8.16 7.46
N ALA A 306 23.99 8.55 8.48
CA ALA A 306 22.64 9.10 8.32
C ALA A 306 22.62 10.62 8.36
N GLU A 307 21.71 11.23 7.60
CA GLU A 307 21.46 12.68 7.65
C GLU A 307 20.70 13.08 8.92
N TRP A 308 19.68 12.29 9.29
CA TRP A 308 18.72 12.68 10.32
C TRP A 308 18.18 11.49 11.14
N LEU A 309 18.13 11.67 12.46
CA LEU A 309 17.35 10.83 13.37
C LEU A 309 16.42 11.71 14.21
N SER A 310 15.11 11.45 14.12
CA SER A 310 14.09 12.14 14.90
C SER A 310 13.53 11.21 15.97
N ILE A 311 13.54 11.64 17.23
CA ILE A 311 12.97 10.92 18.37
C ILE A 311 11.92 11.80 19.04
N THR A 312 10.65 11.43 18.93
CA THR A 312 9.56 12.16 19.56
C THR A 312 8.89 11.27 20.59
N VAL A 313 8.80 11.74 21.84
CA VAL A 313 8.13 11.05 22.94
C VAL A 313 7.14 12.01 23.60
N HIS A 314 5.97 11.51 24.00
CA HIS A 314 4.96 12.31 24.70
C HIS A 314 4.78 11.88 26.16
N ASP A 315 5.24 10.69 26.53
CA ASP A 315 5.12 10.12 27.87
C ASP A 315 6.41 9.37 28.28
N VAL A 316 6.70 9.31 29.58
CA VAL A 316 7.85 8.56 30.12
C VAL A 316 7.83 7.08 29.70
N ARG A 317 6.64 6.49 29.57
CA ARG A 317 6.44 5.11 29.12
C ARG A 317 6.96 4.86 27.70
N ASN A 318 7.01 5.89 26.85
CA ASN A 318 7.53 5.77 25.49
C ASN A 318 9.04 5.52 25.42
N TYR A 319 9.79 5.75 26.50
CA TYR A 319 11.25 5.59 26.48
C TYR A 319 11.84 4.95 27.75
N ALA A 320 11.05 4.71 28.80
CA ALA A 320 11.56 4.21 30.08
C ALA A 320 12.39 2.92 29.92
N ILE A 321 11.98 2.02 29.03
CA ILE A 321 12.71 0.77 28.73
C ILE A 321 14.12 1.07 28.21
N LEU A 322 14.35 2.15 27.46
CA LEU A 322 15.68 2.49 26.97
C LEU A 322 16.66 2.82 28.11
N LEU A 323 16.17 3.27 29.26
CA LEU A 323 17.02 3.69 30.38
C LEU A 323 17.78 2.52 31.04
N ILE A 324 17.32 1.28 30.86
CA ILE A 324 18.00 0.07 31.36
C ILE A 324 19.29 -0.22 30.59
N HIS A 325 19.40 0.29 29.36
CA HIS A 325 20.56 0.05 28.53
C HIS A 325 21.77 0.87 29.03
N LYS A 326 22.97 0.34 28.79
CA LYS A 326 24.22 1.07 29.08
C LYS A 326 24.33 2.26 28.14
N ASP A 327 25.01 3.31 28.60
CA ASP A 327 25.34 4.45 27.73
C ASP A 327 26.13 3.95 26.52
N ARG A 328 25.87 4.53 25.35
CA ARG A 328 26.50 4.18 24.07
C ARG A 328 26.40 2.70 23.70
N SER A 329 25.30 2.03 24.05
CA SER A 329 25.08 0.61 23.70
C SER A 329 24.11 0.40 22.52
N ILE A 330 23.26 1.38 22.22
CA ILE A 330 22.26 1.31 21.15
C ILE A 330 22.87 1.86 19.85
N GLN A 331 23.12 1.01 18.86
CA GLN A 331 23.78 1.39 17.60
C GLN A 331 22.81 2.12 16.67
N VAL A 332 23.18 3.33 16.23
CA VAL A 332 22.40 4.10 15.24
C VAL A 332 23.23 4.57 14.03
N GLY A 333 24.54 4.28 14.01
CA GLY A 333 25.45 4.73 12.96
C GLY A 333 26.01 6.12 13.24
N ASP A 334 26.71 6.72 12.28
CA ASP A 334 27.13 8.11 12.33
C ASP A 334 25.98 9.02 11.84
N VAL A 335 25.30 9.69 12.76
CA VAL A 335 24.13 10.52 12.46
C VAL A 335 24.52 11.99 12.50
N LEU A 336 24.34 12.71 11.38
CA LEU A 336 24.71 14.11 11.24
C LEU A 336 23.84 15.04 12.11
N ARG A 337 22.53 14.80 12.18
CA ARG A 337 21.58 15.61 12.94
C ARG A 337 20.60 14.76 13.72
N ILE A 338 20.38 15.12 14.98
CA ILE A 338 19.36 14.52 15.83
C ILE A 338 18.39 15.61 16.29
N SER A 339 17.11 15.36 16.09
CA SER A 339 16.04 16.15 16.70
C SER A 339 15.31 15.28 17.69
N SER A 340 15.28 15.69 18.95
CA SER A 340 14.68 14.88 20.00
C SER A 340 14.08 15.75 21.09
N ASN A 341 12.87 15.42 21.53
CA ASN A 341 12.30 15.94 22.78
C ASN A 341 12.48 14.94 23.95
N ALA A 342 13.09 13.76 23.71
CA ALA A 342 13.39 12.80 24.76
C ALA A 342 14.48 13.31 25.72
N PRO A 343 14.46 12.92 27.00
CA PRO A 343 15.47 13.35 27.97
C PRO A 343 16.89 12.95 27.56
N MET A 344 17.87 13.75 27.99
CA MET A 344 19.29 13.50 27.70
C MET A 344 19.76 12.11 28.14
N GLN A 345 19.15 11.52 29.17
CA GLN A 345 19.45 10.15 29.61
C GLN A 345 19.16 9.10 28.53
N VAL A 346 18.15 9.32 27.68
CA VAL A 346 17.84 8.48 26.52
C VAL A 346 18.89 8.69 25.43
N LEU A 347 19.23 9.93 25.12
CA LEU A 347 20.21 10.26 24.08
C LEU A 347 21.61 9.68 24.38
N LYS A 348 22.01 9.64 25.65
CA LYS A 348 23.26 9.00 26.09
C LYS A 348 23.31 7.49 25.82
N LYS A 349 22.17 6.83 25.61
CA LYS A 349 22.12 5.40 25.28
C LYS A 349 22.56 5.12 23.85
N LEU A 350 22.41 6.10 22.97
CA LEU A 350 22.75 6.00 21.57
C LEU A 350 24.28 6.03 21.38
N ALA A 351 24.78 5.10 20.59
CA ALA A 351 26.11 5.13 20.02
C ALA A 351 26.02 5.73 18.62
N ALA A 352 25.88 7.05 18.54
CA ALA A 352 26.08 7.79 17.31
C ALA A 352 27.47 8.45 17.28
N GLY A 353 27.95 8.78 16.08
CA GLY A 353 29.33 9.19 15.84
C GLY A 353 29.82 10.39 16.67
N ARG A 354 31.11 10.72 16.52
CA ARG A 354 31.85 11.67 17.37
C ARG A 354 31.19 13.05 17.46
N GLU A 355 30.53 13.51 16.39
CA GLU A 355 29.85 14.81 16.37
C GLU A 355 28.60 14.82 17.26
N MET A 356 27.84 13.72 17.36
CA MET A 356 26.72 13.61 18.29
C MET A 356 27.20 13.68 19.74
N HIS A 357 28.26 12.93 20.09
CA HIS A 357 28.80 12.97 21.46
C HIS A 357 29.25 14.38 21.85
N LYS A 358 29.85 15.14 20.93
CA LYS A 358 30.20 16.55 21.16
C LYS A 358 28.97 17.42 21.42
N ALA A 359 27.89 17.27 20.64
CA ALA A 359 26.65 18.04 20.83
C ALA A 359 25.97 17.70 22.17
N ILE A 360 25.92 16.41 22.53
CA ILE A 360 25.39 15.91 23.81
C ILE A 360 26.22 16.42 25.01
N GLU A 361 27.54 16.36 24.92
CA GLU A 361 28.45 16.79 26.00
C GLU A 361 28.40 18.29 26.25
N LYS A 362 28.19 19.10 25.20
CA LYS A 362 28.10 20.55 25.30
C LYS A 362 26.77 21.09 25.82
N LYS A 363 25.75 20.22 26.02
CA LYS A 363 24.35 20.63 26.27
C LYS A 363 23.84 21.65 25.24
N GLU A 364 24.45 21.69 24.05
CA GLU A 364 24.00 22.53 22.96
C GLU A 364 22.75 21.88 22.39
N ASN A 365 21.61 22.53 22.58
CA ASN A 365 20.38 22.13 21.93
C ASN A 365 20.61 22.31 20.42
N PRO A 366 20.64 21.25 19.58
CA PRO A 366 20.87 21.43 18.16
C PRO A 366 19.71 22.25 17.59
N GLY A 367 20.06 23.37 16.94
CA GLY A 367 19.19 24.47 16.55
C GLY A 367 17.79 24.05 16.12
N PHE A 368 16.81 24.51 16.90
CA PHE A 368 15.39 24.37 16.69
C PHE A 368 14.90 25.57 15.86
N THR A 369 14.37 25.35 14.67
CA THR A 369 13.43 26.31 14.04
C THR A 369 12.08 25.62 13.96
N GLY A 370 11.19 25.94 14.90
CA GLY A 370 9.83 25.38 15.01
C GLY A 370 8.90 25.65 13.81
N TRP A 371 9.42 26.20 12.71
CA TRP A 371 8.68 26.49 11.48
C TRP A 371 8.60 25.31 10.50
N GLU A 372 9.54 24.37 10.53
CA GLU A 372 9.51 23.19 9.62
C GLU A 372 8.74 22.01 10.23
N ILE A 373 8.71 21.90 11.56
CA ILE A 373 7.88 20.93 12.28
C ILE A 373 6.39 21.27 12.13
N THR A 374 6.03 22.56 12.19
CA THR A 374 4.65 22.99 11.94
C THR A 374 4.22 22.68 10.52
N LYS A 375 5.09 22.81 9.50
CA LYS A 375 4.78 22.36 8.12
C LYS A 375 4.69 20.84 8.00
N LEU A 376 5.54 20.06 8.68
CA LEU A 376 5.53 18.60 8.62
C LEU A 376 4.30 18.01 9.34
N PHE A 377 3.93 18.54 10.50
CA PHE A 377 2.65 18.23 11.14
C PHE A 377 1.45 18.82 10.38
N PHE A 378 1.60 19.94 9.66
CA PHE A 378 0.56 20.41 8.73
C PHE A 378 0.39 19.44 7.57
N LEU A 379 1.47 18.89 7.01
CA LEU A 379 1.43 17.94 5.89
C LEU A 379 0.93 16.56 6.32
N ILE A 380 1.43 16.02 7.44
CA ILE A 380 0.98 14.75 8.02
C ILE A 380 -0.46 14.89 8.56
N GLY A 381 -0.76 16.02 9.20
CA GLY A 381 -2.09 16.39 9.66
C GLY A 381 -3.06 16.67 8.51
N LEU A 382 -2.65 17.25 7.37
CA LEU A 382 -3.49 17.40 6.18
C LEU A 382 -3.78 16.04 5.53
N VAL A 383 -2.82 15.12 5.51
CA VAL A 383 -3.07 13.76 5.01
C VAL A 383 -4.06 13.04 5.92
N LEU A 384 -3.92 13.12 7.25
CA LEU A 384 -4.85 12.55 8.21
C LEU A 384 -6.23 13.25 8.21
N VAL A 385 -6.28 14.57 8.11
CA VAL A 385 -7.53 15.35 8.06
C VAL A 385 -8.25 15.16 6.72
N VAL A 386 -7.55 14.99 5.60
CA VAL A 386 -8.18 14.62 4.32
C VAL A 386 -8.75 13.19 4.39
N ILE A 387 -8.10 12.27 5.10
CA ILE A 387 -8.61 10.91 5.34
C ILE A 387 -9.79 10.90 6.32
N VAL A 388 -9.72 11.67 7.42
CA VAL A 388 -10.77 11.75 8.45
C VAL A 388 -11.97 12.60 8.01
N ILE A 389 -11.80 13.67 7.23
CA ILE A 389 -12.93 14.40 6.62
C ILE A 389 -13.53 13.59 5.47
N GLY A 390 -12.73 12.79 4.76
CA GLY A 390 -13.20 11.83 3.77
C GLY A 390 -14.04 10.68 4.36
N ALA A 391 -13.62 10.14 5.51
CA ALA A 391 -14.33 9.07 6.21
C ALA A 391 -15.48 9.60 7.10
N GLY A 392 -15.30 10.73 7.76
CA GLY A 392 -16.27 11.35 8.67
C GLY A 392 -17.48 11.97 7.98
N LYS A 393 -17.36 12.39 6.71
CA LYS A 393 -18.54 12.82 5.93
C LYS A 393 -19.41 11.66 5.45
N ALA A 394 -18.87 10.44 5.30
CA ALA A 394 -19.67 9.28 4.93
C ALA A 394 -20.51 8.73 6.10
N THR A 395 -20.03 8.89 7.34
CA THR A 395 -20.74 8.39 8.53
C THR A 395 -21.63 9.45 9.20
N ALA A 396 -21.32 10.74 9.09
CA ALA A 396 -22.15 11.81 9.66
C ALA A 396 -23.39 12.17 8.83
N GLN A 397 -23.45 11.79 7.54
CA GLN A 397 -24.61 12.08 6.68
C GLN A 397 -25.68 10.98 6.66
N ARG A 398 -25.51 9.90 7.44
CA ARG A 398 -26.52 8.83 7.63
C ARG A 398 -27.29 8.90 8.95
N ILE A 399 -27.02 9.89 9.81
CA ILE A 399 -27.68 10.03 11.13
C ILE A 399 -28.54 11.32 11.22
N LEU A 400 -28.57 12.18 10.19
CA LEU A 400 -29.30 13.48 10.23
C LEU A 400 -30.45 13.62 9.21
N LEU A 401 -30.99 12.51 8.67
CA LEU A 401 -32.21 12.54 7.83
C LEU A 401 -33.24 11.46 8.22
N ALA A 402 -33.21 11.00 9.46
CA ALA A 402 -34.33 10.32 10.09
C ALA A 402 -34.75 11.19 11.28
N ASP A 403 -35.58 12.20 11.00
CA ASP A 403 -36.57 12.83 11.89
C ASP A 403 -36.92 14.22 11.34
N ASP A 404 -37.81 14.27 10.35
CA ASP A 404 -38.70 15.42 10.14
C ASP A 404 -40.14 14.89 10.20
N ALA A 405 -40.69 14.94 11.41
CA ALA A 405 -42.11 14.88 11.69
C ALA A 405 -42.43 15.94 12.77
N PHE A 406 -42.17 17.21 12.47
CA PHE A 406 -43.15 18.31 12.42
C PHE A 406 -42.45 19.66 12.21
#